data_AF-A0A9D8R2Z5-F1
#
_entry.id   AF-A0A9D8R2Z5-F1
#
_cell.length_a   1.000
_cell.length_b   1.000
_cell.length_c   1.000
_cell.angle_alpha   90.00
_cell.angle_beta   90.00
_cell.angle_gamma   90.00
#
_symmetry.space_group_name_H-M   'P 1'
#
loop_
_entity.id
_entity.type
_entity.pdbx_description
1 polymer ?
#
loop_
_entity_poly.entity_id
_entity_poly.type
_entity_poly.pdbx_seq_one_letter_code
_entity_poly.pdbx_strand_id
1 'polypeptide(L)' 'MIHEPSIDMLAEKVGSKYALCIVAAKRARQIISASKNKSKDFPENEKPLTIAANEIFDGKVIATKF' A
#
# COMPACT_ATOMS: atom_id res chain seq x y z
N MET A 1 -7.41 -16.44 8.83
CA MET A 1 -7.64 -15.79 7.52
C MET A 1 -6.27 -15.43 6.95
N ILE A 2 -5.82 -16.11 5.89
CA ILE A 2 -4.58 -15.76 5.20
C ILE A 2 -4.97 -14.61 4.27
N HIS A 3 -4.63 -13.38 4.64
CA HIS A 3 -4.77 -12.24 3.74
C HIS A 3 -3.60 -12.28 2.76
N GLU A 4 -3.89 -12.46 1.48
CA GLU A 4 -2.94 -12.23 0.40
C GLU A 4 -2.94 -10.75 0.01
N PRO A 5 -1.78 -10.12 -0.20
CA PRO A 5 -0.42 -10.63 0.03
C PRO A 5 -0.08 -10.74 1.52
N SER A 6 0.72 -11.76 1.89
CA SER A 6 1.09 -12.00 3.29
C SER A 6 2.04 -10.90 3.82
N ILE A 7 1.94 -10.63 5.12
CA ILE A 7 2.75 -9.58 5.78
C ILE A 7 4.25 -9.86 5.64
N ASP A 8 4.66 -11.13 5.73
CA ASP A 8 6.08 -11.48 5.63
C ASP A 8 6.62 -11.24 4.21
N MET A 9 5.86 -11.53 3.15
CA MET A 9 6.25 -11.23 1.76
C MET A 9 6.40 -9.71 1.54
N LEU A 10 5.47 -8.93 2.08
CA LEU A 10 5.54 -7.47 1.99
C LEU A 10 6.74 -6.91 2.79
N ALA A 11 6.99 -7.48 3.96
CA ALA A 11 8.09 -7.06 4.82
C ALA A 11 9.45 -7.40 4.21
N GLU A 12 9.57 -8.50 3.46
CA GLU A 12 10.78 -8.86 2.71
C GLU A 12 11.09 -7.83 1.62
N LYS A 13 10.07 -7.34 0.89
CA LYS A 13 10.26 -6.28 -0.12
C LYS A 13 10.67 -4.94 0.45
N VAL A 14 10.18 -4.60 1.64
CA VAL A 14 10.47 -3.32 2.31
C VAL A 14 11.71 -3.41 3.21
N GLY A 15 12.09 -4.62 3.64
CA GLY A 15 13.21 -4.91 4.54
C GLY A 15 12.92 -4.71 6.03
N SER A 16 11.72 -4.29 6.43
CA SER A 16 11.33 -4.15 7.83
C SER A 16 9.81 -4.08 7.99
N LYS A 17 9.27 -4.81 8.98
CA LYS A 17 7.85 -4.78 9.34
C LYS A 17 7.39 -3.38 9.79
N TYR A 18 8.24 -2.66 10.52
CA TYR A 18 7.95 -1.29 10.95
C TYR A 18 7.93 -0.32 9.77
N ALA A 19 8.91 -0.44 8.87
CA ALA A 19 8.94 0.38 7.66
C ALA A 19 7.74 0.07 6.75
N LEU A 20 7.32 -1.20 6.65
CA LEU A 20 6.14 -1.62 5.91
C LEU A 20 4.88 -0.88 6.40
N CYS A 21 4.65 -0.81 7.71
CA CYS A 21 3.50 -0.07 8.26
C CYS A 21 3.50 1.40 7.84
N ILE A 22 4.66 2.07 7.91
CA ILE A 22 4.77 3.49 7.56
C ILE A 22 4.57 3.69 6.06
N VAL A 23 5.20 2.87 5.23
CA VAL A 23 5.13 2.97 3.76
C VAL A 23 3.71 2.67 3.27
N ALA A 24 3.10 1.59 3.74
CA ALA A 24 1.72 1.24 3.40
C ALA A 24 0.73 2.33 3.85
N ALA A 25 0.87 2.86 5.07
CA ALA A 25 0.01 3.94 5.56
C ALA A 25 0.18 5.23 4.76
N LYS A 26 1.43 5.61 4.44
CA LYS A 26 1.72 6.81 3.63
C LYS A 26 1.16 6.66 2.22
N ARG A 27 1.31 5.48 1.60
CA ARG A 27 0.78 5.21 0.26
C ARG A 27 -0.75 5.19 0.24
N ALA A 28 -1.38 4.56 1.21
CA ALA A 28 -2.85 4.58 1.35
C ALA A 28 -3.40 6.01 1.43
N ARG A 29 -2.73 6.91 2.17
CA ARG A 29 -3.12 8.34 2.21
C ARG A 29 -2.97 9.03 0.85
N GLN A 30 -1.90 8.76 0.10
CA GLN A 30 -1.73 9.31 -1.26
C GLN A 30 -2.87 8.87 -2.18
N ILE A 31 -3.28 7.60 -2.10
CA ILE A 31 -4.40 7.05 -2.87
C ILE A 31 -5.70 7.78 -2.51
N ILE A 32 -5.97 7.98 -1.22
CA ILE A 32 -7.14 8.73 -0.73
C ILE A 32 -7.11 10.19 -1.25
N SER A 33 -5.98 10.88 -1.12
CA SER A 33 -5.83 12.25 -1.59
C SER A 33 -5.98 12.36 -3.12
N ALA A 34 -5.45 11.41 -3.87
CA ALA A 34 -5.58 11.36 -5.32
C ALA A 34 -7.04 11.13 -5.77
N SER A 35 -7.79 10.30 -5.04
CA SER A 35 -9.22 10.10 -5.32
C SER A 35 -10.08 11.30 -4.92
N LYS A 36 -9.74 12.05 -3.87
CA LYS A 36 -10.47 13.30 -3.58
C LYS A 36 -10.34 14.34 -4.70
N ASN A 37 -9.22 14.33 -5.43
CA ASN A 37 -8.93 15.30 -6.50
C ASN A 37 -9.40 14.85 -7.88
N LYS A 38 -9.56 13.54 -8.10
CA LYS A 38 -10.15 12.99 -9.33
C LYS A 38 -11.57 12.61 -8.99
N SER A 39 -12.57 13.31 -9.54
CA SER A 39 -14.00 12.98 -9.47
C SER A 39 -14.36 11.65 -10.16
N LYS A 40 -13.58 10.60 -9.89
CA LYS A 40 -13.78 9.23 -10.29
C LYS A 40 -13.86 8.47 -8.99
N ASP A 41 -15.08 8.08 -8.66
CA ASP A 41 -15.37 7.11 -7.63
C ASP A 41 -14.34 5.98 -7.72
N PHE A 42 -13.76 5.63 -6.57
CA PHE A 42 -12.94 4.43 -6.45
C PHE A 42 -13.66 3.28 -7.15
N PRO A 43 -12.94 2.38 -7.88
CA PRO A 43 -13.55 1.11 -8.27
C PRO A 43 -14.14 0.49 -7.00
N GLU A 44 -15.45 0.24 -7.03
CA GLU A 44 -16.24 -0.11 -5.86
C GLU A 44 -15.54 -1.19 -5.01
N ASN A 45 -15.46 -0.92 -3.70
CA ASN A 45 -15.04 -1.85 -2.64
C ASN A 45 -13.55 -2.15 -2.40
N GLU A 46 -12.59 -1.57 -3.12
CA GLU A 46 -11.18 -1.74 -2.72
C GLU A 46 -10.75 -0.70 -1.67
N LYS A 47 -10.39 -1.20 -0.48
CA LYS A 47 -9.83 -0.34 0.58
C LYS A 47 -8.49 0.23 0.09
N PRO A 48 -8.21 1.53 0.31
CA PRO A 48 -6.94 2.16 -0.09
C PRO A 48 -5.70 1.44 0.44
N LEU A 49 -5.81 0.78 1.59
CA LEU A 49 -4.74 -0.01 2.18
C LEU A 49 -4.47 -1.31 1.41
N THR A 50 -5.50 -1.96 0.87
CA THR A 50 -5.38 -3.15 0.03
C THR A 50 -4.65 -2.80 -1.26
N ILE A 51 -5.02 -1.68 -1.90
CA ILE A 51 -4.33 -1.17 -3.08
C ILE A 51 -2.85 -0.88 -2.78
N ALA A 52 -2.57 -0.20 -1.65
CA ALA A 52 -1.20 0.08 -1.24
C ALA A 52 -0.38 -1.20 -1.00
N ALA A 53 -0.97 -2.21 -0.37
CA ALA A 53 -0.31 -3.50 -0.14
C ALA A 53 0.01 -4.21 -1.47
N ASN A 54 -0.94 -4.23 -2.41
CA ASN A 54 -0.74 -4.80 -3.74
C ASN A 54 0.34 -4.04 -4.53
N GLU A 55 0.37 -2.71 -4.47
CA GLU A 55 1.42 -1.92 -5.14
C GLU A 55 2.82 -2.14 -4.55
N ILE A 56 2.93 -2.34 -3.23
CA ILE A 56 4.18 -2.73 -2.58
C ILE A 56 4.58 -4.15 -3.02
N PHE A 57 3.63 -5.08 -3.08
CA PHE A 57 3.86 -6.43 -3.56
C PHE A 57 4.31 -6.45 -5.04
N ASP A 58 3.72 -5.64 -5.90
CA ASP A 58 4.10 -5.48 -7.31
C ASP A 58 5.46 -4.78 -7.49
N GLY A 59 6.04 -4.21 -6.42
CA GLY A 59 7.28 -3.43 -6.50
C GLY A 59 7.11 -2.04 -7.12
N LYS A 60 5.86 -1.55 -7.24
CA LYS A 60 5.54 -0.18 -7.71
C LYS A 60 5.89 0.88 -6.68
N VAL A 61 6.00 0.49 -5.40
CA VAL A 61 6.35 1.37 -4.28
C VAL A 61 7.60 0.83 -3.61
N ILE A 62 8.64 1.67 -3.53
CA ILE A 62 9.93 1.32 -2.94
C ILE A 62 10.18 2.22 -1.71
N ALA A 63 10.55 1.60 -0.59
CA ALA A 63 10.95 2.32 0.61
C ALA A 63 12.40 2.78 0.47
N THR A 64 12.60 4.07 0.19
CA THR A 64 13.93 4.68 0.25
C THR A 64 14.31 4.95 1.70
N LYS A 65 15.49 4.46 2.11
CA LYS A 65 16.16 4.93 3.33
C LYS A 65 16.79 6.28 3.02
N PHE A 66 16.55 7.26 3.90
CA PHE A 66 17.27 8.54 3.87
C PHE A 66 18.74 8.31 4.21
#